data_AF-A0AAW1P6T1-F1
#
_entry.id   AF-A0AAW1P6T1-F1
#
_cell.length_a   1.000
_cell.length_b   1.000
_cell.length_c   1.000
_cell.angle_alpha   90.00
_cell.angle_beta   90.00
_cell.angle_gamma   90.00
#
_symmetry.space_group_name_H-M   'P 1'
#
loop_
_entity.id
_entity.type
_entity.pdbx_description
1 polymer ?
#
loop_
_entity_poly.entity_id
_entity_poly.type
_entity_poly.pdbx_seq_one_letter_code
_entity_poly.pdbx_strand_id
1 'polypeptide(L)' 'MPLSGAVFGAGIGLSVQLFSNGIRKVPLLRDPWEHVFFIGAGAYLGDWLGKYEARTSAEIEDILQKRADKNKNIKPLQSS' A
#
# COMPACT_ATOMS: atom_id res chain seq x y z
N MET A 1 6.12 8.08 -5.39
CA MET A 1 6.31 9.39 -4.73
C MET A 1 5.73 9.28 -3.33
N PRO A 2 6.54 9.37 -2.26
CA PRO A 2 6.09 9.12 -0.89
C PRO A 2 4.92 10.02 -0.46
N LEU A 3 4.85 11.23 -1.01
CA LEU A 3 3.77 12.17 -0.74
C LEU A 3 2.41 11.72 -1.29
N SER A 4 2.35 11.02 -2.44
CA SER A 4 1.06 10.61 -3.01
C SER A 4 0.42 9.48 -2.21
N GLY A 5 1.22 8.55 -1.67
CA GLY A 5 0.73 7.45 -0.83
C GLY A 5 0.17 7.96 0.49
N ALA A 6 0.87 8.90 1.14
CA ALA A 6 0.39 9.53 2.37
C ALA A 6 -0.89 10.35 2.16
N VAL A 7 -0.97 11.15 1.08
CA VAL A 7 -2.18 11.93 0.77
C VAL A 7 -3.36 11.03 0.42
N PHE A 8 -3.13 9.94 -0.32
CA PHE A 8 -4.16 8.97 -0.64
C PHE A 8 -4.67 8.25 0.61
N GLY A 9 -3.75 7.79 1.48
CA GLY A 9 -4.09 7.17 2.75
C GLY A 9 -4.84 8.12 3.70
N ALA A 10 -4.43 9.39 3.77
CA ALA A 10 -5.15 10.44 4.50
C ALA A 10 -6.58 10.64 3.98
N GLY A 11 -6.75 10.68 2.65
CA GLY A 11 -8.05 10.81 2.00
C GLY A 11 -8.98 9.64 2.33
N ILE A 12 -8.47 8.40 2.33
CA ILE A 12 -9.24 7.22 2.74
C ILE A 12 -9.62 7.31 4.22
N GLY A 13 -8.69 7.68 5.11
CA GLY A 13 -8.95 7.84 6.54
C GLY A 13 -10.07 8.85 6.82
N LEU A 14 -10.06 9.99 6.13
CA LEU A 14 -11.10 11.00 6.20
C LEU A 14 -12.44 10.48 5.65
N SER A 15 -12.41 9.77 4.52
CA SER A 15 -13.60 9.19 3.88
C SER A 15 -14.33 8.19 4.79
N VAL A 16 -13.57 7.33 5.48
CA VAL A 16 -14.12 6.33 6.41
C VAL A 16 -14.85 6.99 7.57
N GLN A 17 -14.33 8.10 8.09
CA GLN A 17 -14.97 8.86 9.15
C GLN A 17 -16.22 9.60 8.70
N LEU A 18 -16.16 10.28 7.56
CA LEU A 18 -17.34 10.94 6.99
C LEU A 18 -18.45 9.92 6.68
N PHE A 19 -18.09 8.73 6.22
CA PHE A 19 -19.04 7.64 5.98
C PHE A 19 -19.68 7.12 7.27
N SER A 20 -18.89 6.92 8.32
CA SER A 20 -19.40 6.54 9.66
C SER A 20 -20.39 7.55 10.21
N ASN A 21 -20.08 8.85 10.10
CA ASN A 21 -20.94 9.93 10.56
C ASN A 21 -22.20 10.09 9.69
N GLY A 22 -22.09 9.86 8.38
CA GLY A 22 -23.21 9.85 7.44
C GLY A 22 -24.21 8.73 7.74
N ILE A 23 -23.75 7.52 8.05
CA ILE A 23 -24.63 6.39 8.43
C ILE A 23 -25.37 6.69 9.75
N ARG A 24 -24.71 7.34 10.70
CA ARG A 24 -25.28 7.67 12.01
C ARG A 24 -26.21 8.90 11.98
N LYS A 25 -26.41 9.55 10.82
CA LYS A 25 -27.18 10.80 10.65
C LYS A 25 -26.79 11.92 11.64
N VAL A 26 -25.56 11.94 12.11
CA VAL A 26 -25.01 12.98 13.00
C VAL A 26 -24.20 13.99 12.18
N PRO A 27 -23.96 15.21 12.70
CA PRO A 27 -23.16 16.20 12.00
C PRO A 27 -21.81 15.61 11.56
N LEU A 28 -21.46 15.79 10.29
CA LEU A 28 -20.29 15.16 9.66
C LEU A 28 -18.98 15.40 10.42
N LEU A 29 -18.85 16.54 11.09
CA LEU A 29 -17.66 16.99 11.80
C LEU A 29 -17.85 17.02 13.33
N ARG A 30 -18.75 16.20 13.88
CA ARG A 30 -19.08 16.24 15.32
C ARG A 30 -17.85 16.11 16.21
N ASP A 31 -16.90 15.24 15.83
CA ASP A 31 -15.69 14.94 16.57
C ASP A 31 -14.44 15.18 15.69
N PRO A 32 -13.94 16.43 15.57
CA PRO A 32 -12.88 16.80 14.62
C PRO A 32 -11.51 16.19 14.95
N TRP A 33 -11.23 15.91 16.22
CA TRP A 33 -10.00 15.23 16.64
C TRP A 33 -9.93 13.78 16.17
N GLU A 34 -11.09 13.13 16.04
CA GLU A 34 -11.17 11.79 15.49
C GLU A 34 -10.74 11.82 14.00
N HIS A 35 -11.12 12.86 13.26
CA HIS A 35 -10.73 13.02 11.85
C HIS A 35 -9.23 13.19 11.71
N VAL A 36 -8.63 14.01 12.56
CA VAL A 36 -7.17 14.18 12.62
C VAL A 36 -6.46 12.86 12.93
N PHE A 37 -7.00 12.06 13.84
CA PHE A 37 -6.45 10.74 14.15
C PHE A 37 -6.50 9.79 12.95
N PHE A 38 -7.66 9.65 12.28
CA PHE A 38 -7.80 8.76 11.14
C PHE A 38 -7.06 9.24 9.88
N ILE A 39 -6.96 10.56 9.69
CA ILE A 39 -6.12 11.16 8.65
C ILE A 39 -4.65 10.83 8.90
N GLY A 40 -4.17 11.02 10.14
CA GLY A 40 -2.80 10.72 10.52
C GLY A 40 -2.47 9.23 10.40
N ALA A 41 -3.36 8.36 10.89
CA ALA A 41 -3.23 6.91 10.77
C ALA A 41 -3.25 6.47 9.29
N GLY A 42 -4.17 7.03 8.49
CA GLY A 42 -4.27 6.77 7.06
C GLY A 42 -3.02 7.21 6.31
N ALA A 43 -2.48 8.39 6.61
CA ALA A 43 -1.25 8.90 5.99
C ALA A 43 -0.04 8.00 6.28
N TYR A 44 0.11 7.58 7.55
CA TYR A 44 1.18 6.67 7.96
C TYR A 44 1.08 5.31 7.26
N LEU A 45 -0.13 4.74 7.21
CA LEU A 45 -0.39 3.48 6.50
C LEU A 45 -0.13 3.60 5.00
N GLY A 46 -0.52 4.73 4.38
CA GLY A 46 -0.27 4.98 2.96
C GLY A 46 1.22 5.07 2.62
N ASP A 47 2.03 5.72 3.46
CA ASP A 47 3.49 5.76 3.28
C ASP A 47 4.14 4.39 3.54
N TRP A 48 3.69 3.66 4.57
CA TRP A 48 4.17 2.32 4.86
C TRP A 48 3.87 1.34 3.72
N LEU A 49 2.66 1.39 3.17
CA LEU A 49 2.24 0.53 2.05
C LEU A 49 3.05 0.82 0.79
N GLY A 50 3.28 2.10 0.47
CA GLY A 50 4.11 2.46 -0.69
C GLY A 50 5.56 1.97 -0.57
N LYS A 51 6.13 2.01 0.64
CA LYS A 51 7.46 1.44 0.92
C LYS A 51 7.46 -0.09 0.85
N TYR A 52 6.39 -0.72 1.32
CA TYR A 52 6.22 -2.17 1.27
C TYR A 52 6.16 -2.66 -0.18
N GLU A 53 5.32 -2.06 -1.01
CA GLU A 53 5.19 -2.40 -2.43
C GLU A 53 6.54 -2.29 -3.17
N ALA A 54 7.26 -1.18 -2.97
CA ALA A 54 8.57 -0.98 -3.61
C ALA A 54 9.60 -2.06 -3.22
N ARG A 55 9.61 -2.49 -1.96
CA ARG A 55 10.51 -3.57 -1.50
C ARG A 55 10.12 -4.91 -2.10
N THR A 56 8.83 -5.24 -2.11
CA THR A 56 8.33 -6.50 -2.65
C THR A 56 8.58 -6.61 -4.16
N SER A 57 8.39 -5.53 -4.92
CA SER A 57 8.70 -5.52 -6.35
C SER A 57 10.18 -5.79 -6.62
N ALA A 58 11.08 -5.15 -5.84
CA ALA A 58 12.52 -5.38 -5.98
C ALA A 58 12.92 -6.83 -5.62
N GLU A 59 12.31 -7.40 -4.59
CA GLU A 59 12.57 -8.79 -4.19
C GLU A 59 12.06 -9.80 -5.23
N ILE A 60 10.89 -9.56 -5.83
CA ILE A 60 10.35 -10.38 -6.92
C ILE A 60 11.30 -10.34 -8.13
N GLU A 61 11.79 -9.16 -8.51
CA GLU A 61 12.70 -9.01 -9.64
C GLU A 61 14.02 -9.78 -9.42
N ASP A 62 14.60 -9.69 -8.22
CA ASP A 62 15.80 -10.46 -7.85
C ASP A 62 15.56 -11.99 -7.91
N ILE A 63 14.41 -12.47 -7.42
CA ILE A 63 14.05 -13.89 -7.50
C ILE A 63 13.86 -14.32 -8.97
N LEU A 64 13.20 -13.50 -9.80
CA LEU A 64 13.00 -13.79 -11.21
C LEU A 64 14.33 -13.84 -11.97
N GLN A 65 15.25 -12.91 -11.68
CA GLN A 65 16.59 -12.89 -12.27
C GLN A 65 17.39 -14.13 -11.87
N LYS A 66 17.41 -14.48 -10.58
CA LYS A 66 18.02 -15.72 -10.09
C LYS A 66 17.46 -16.97 -10.76
N ARG A 67 16.15 -17.02 -11.00
CA ARG A 67 15.50 -18.14 -11.72
C ARG A 67 15.91 -18.15 -13.20
N ALA A 68 15.96 -17.00 -13.86
CA ALA A 68 16.40 -16.90 -15.25
C ALA A 68 17.87 -17.35 -15.42
N ASP A 69 18.76 -16.95 -14.52
CA ASP A 69 20.18 -17.34 -14.55
C ASP A 69 20.36 -18.83 -14.29
N LYS A 70 19.59 -19.40 -13.35
CA LYS A 70 19.55 -20.86 -13.15
C LYS A 70 19.07 -21.57 -14.41
N ASN A 71 17.99 -21.10 -15.06
CA ASN A 71 17.46 -21.72 -16.27
C ASN A 71 18.44 -21.68 -17.45
N LYS A 72 19.23 -20.62 -17.60
CA LYS A 72 20.30 -20.55 -18.62
C LYS A 72 21.42 -21.56 -18.38
N ASN A 73 21.68 -21.89 -17.12
CA ASN A 73 22.73 -22.82 -16.71
C ASN A 73 22.27 -24.30 -16.69
N ILE A 74 20.99 -24.57 -16.90
CA ILE A 74 20.49 -25.92 -17.13
C ILE A 74 20.76 -26.23 -18.61
N LYS A 75 21.78 -27.08 -18.88
CA LYS A 75 21.98 -27.66 -20.23
C LYS A 75 20.63 -28.22 -20.71
N PRO A 76 20.23 -28.02 -21.99
CA PRO A 76 19.03 -28.63 -22.50
C PRO A 76 19.12 -30.12 -22.18
N LEU A 77 18.14 -30.64 -21.44
CA LEU A 77 18.01 -32.07 -21.22
C LEU A 77 18.03 -32.67 -22.62
N GLN A 78 19.13 -33.35 -22.95
CA GLN A 78 19.23 -34.05 -24.22
C GLN A 78 18.05 -35.01 -24.26
N SER A 79 17.08 -34.70 -25.12
CA SER A 79 16.03 -35.60 -25.52
C SER A 79 16.71 -36.81 -26.13
N SER A 80 16.83 -37.89 -25.35
CA SER A 80 17.06 -39.24 -25.87
C SER A 80 15.79 -39.77 -26.49
#